data_AF-A0A956T114-F1
#
_entry.id   AF-A0A956T114-F1
#
_cell.length_a   1.000
_cell.length_b   1.000
_cell.length_c   1.000
_cell.angle_alpha   90.00
_cell.angle_beta   90.00
_cell.angle_gamma   90.00
#
_symmetry.space_group_name_H-M   'P 1'
#
loop_
_entity.id
_entity.type
_entity.pdbx_description
1 polymer ?
#
loop_
_entity_poly.entity_id
_entity_poly.type
_entity_poly.pdbx_seq_one_letter_code
_entity_poly.pdbx_strand_id
1 'polypeptide(L)'
;MFGSLKPNSLSGCARGRYQSSFCGSCHAMAELGRPWALTSGYDIAFLHLVMAALEKAPVETLSCTAVPFRKLPVRRLKLESRRWLTAVNMLLIEEKCRDDVADEGGIKAQLGLKLVRNQAQRARQIVAESGFPETAISTLSSRQAELENQSLPLEHYALPTSLMLGDVFAHASSLSGRSDLEAAMRQLGQGLGAAIYIKDAIDDLEKDRKRGRFNAVLSGRHDSPYAFQALTREVNRAKSGLTRMGMDRGDAFQILGELLPPKAESPPLKRRRMAGYCDCCAVGCDCGACDCGACADCGSCADCGSCADCGSCGDCGACCDVGSSCGTCPCDGCFACTNESKGKVVNLDATPTPPRSLLHCPACGANLQPCSLGALEIDECTSCNGLWLDHGELEQLAEIKPLPDRLLSIRKTNPRQLRPEGTRPCPRCSKILVGTLVKGVRLDLCSDCQGLWLDQGELNEILK
;
A
#
# COMPACT_ATOMS: atom_id res chain seq x y z
N MET A 1 9.63 -16.86 -1.99
CA MET A 1 10.09 -15.48 -2.26
C MET A 1 10.69 -15.28 -3.67
N PHE A 2 10.05 -15.74 -4.76
CA PHE A 2 10.40 -15.25 -6.09
C PHE A 2 9.15 -15.08 -6.94
N GLY A 3 8.57 -13.89 -6.87
CA GLY A 3 7.57 -13.41 -7.82
C GLY A 3 6.20 -13.13 -7.23
N SER A 4 6.11 -12.90 -5.91
CA SER A 4 4.84 -12.56 -5.25
C SER A 4 4.38 -11.14 -5.66
N LEU A 5 5.30 -10.26 -6.05
CA LEU A 5 5.05 -8.89 -6.48
C LEU A 5 4.83 -8.73 -8.00
N LYS A 6 3.85 -9.43 -8.59
CA LYS A 6 3.60 -9.35 -10.04
C LYS A 6 2.86 -8.07 -10.45
N PRO A 7 3.47 -7.17 -11.27
CA PRO A 7 2.95 -5.84 -11.69
C PRO A 7 1.77 -5.92 -12.69
N ASN A 8 0.69 -6.59 -12.34
CA ASN A 8 -0.43 -6.86 -13.24
C ASN A 8 -1.24 -5.60 -13.59
N SER A 9 -1.35 -4.67 -12.65
CA SER A 9 -2.17 -3.46 -12.76
C SER A 9 -1.42 -2.23 -13.27
N LEU A 10 -0.09 -2.31 -13.43
CA LEU A 10 0.71 -1.19 -13.91
C LEU A 10 0.47 -0.93 -15.40
N SER A 11 0.18 0.33 -15.73
CA SER A 11 -0.01 0.83 -17.10
C SER A 11 0.84 2.08 -17.39
N GLY A 12 0.93 2.46 -18.67
CA GLY A 12 1.60 3.68 -19.12
C GLY A 12 3.01 3.89 -18.54
N CYS A 13 3.25 5.09 -18.02
CA CYS A 13 4.54 5.48 -17.44
C CYS A 13 4.97 4.62 -16.25
N ALA A 14 4.02 4.18 -15.41
CA ALA A 14 4.31 3.32 -14.25
C ALA A 14 4.87 1.96 -14.69
N ARG A 15 4.27 1.37 -15.73
CA ARG A 15 4.75 0.13 -16.34
C ARG A 15 6.15 0.30 -16.93
N GLY A 16 6.41 1.42 -17.60
CA GLY A 16 7.73 1.73 -18.17
C GLY A 16 8.82 1.88 -17.10
N ARG A 17 8.53 2.60 -16.00
CA ARG A 17 9.44 2.77 -14.86
C ARG A 17 9.75 1.43 -14.19
N TYR A 18 8.74 0.61 -13.91
CA TYR A 18 8.95 -0.73 -13.39
C TYR A 18 9.76 -1.60 -14.35
N GLN A 19 9.41 -1.63 -15.63
CA GLN A 19 10.13 -2.41 -16.64
C GLN A 19 11.61 -2.02 -16.70
N SER A 20 11.93 -0.73 -16.64
CA SER A 20 13.32 -0.26 -16.63
C SER A 20 14.12 -0.76 -15.42
N SER A 21 13.45 -0.89 -14.27
CA SER A 21 14.04 -1.42 -13.03
C SER A 21 14.15 -2.95 -13.05
N PHE A 22 13.16 -3.64 -13.60
CA PHE A 22 13.22 -5.09 -13.83
C PHE A 22 14.38 -5.43 -14.76
N CYS A 23 14.52 -4.72 -15.88
CA CYS A 23 15.68 -4.87 -16.76
C CYS A 23 16.99 -4.50 -16.06
N GLY A 24 16.99 -3.48 -15.20
CA GLY A 24 18.14 -3.13 -14.35
C GLY A 24 18.59 -4.30 -13.48
N SER A 25 17.65 -4.98 -12.82
CA SER A 25 17.95 -6.19 -12.04
C SER A 25 18.48 -7.34 -12.90
N CYS A 26 17.92 -7.56 -14.10
CA CYS A 26 18.44 -8.54 -15.07
C CYS A 26 19.87 -8.26 -15.49
N HIS A 27 20.18 -6.98 -15.75
CA HIS A 27 21.53 -6.57 -16.12
C HIS A 27 22.51 -6.72 -14.95
N ALA A 28 22.09 -6.37 -13.73
CA ALA A 28 22.90 -6.58 -12.54
C ALA A 28 23.23 -8.08 -12.37
N MET A 29 22.21 -8.96 -12.41
CA MET A 29 22.44 -10.41 -12.29
C MET A 29 23.33 -10.95 -13.43
N ALA A 30 23.24 -10.40 -14.63
CA ALA A 30 24.08 -10.79 -15.77
C ALA A 30 25.58 -10.50 -15.55
N GLU A 31 25.95 -9.64 -14.60
CA GLU A 31 27.37 -9.38 -14.23
C GLU A 31 28.02 -10.58 -13.54
N LEU A 32 27.24 -11.46 -12.91
CA LEU A 32 27.70 -12.76 -12.42
C LEU A 32 27.93 -13.76 -13.58
N GLY A 33 27.46 -13.42 -14.78
CA GLY A 33 27.45 -14.23 -16.00
C GLY A 33 26.05 -14.26 -16.63
N ARG A 34 25.96 -14.27 -17.98
CA ARG A 34 24.69 -14.11 -18.71
C ARG A 34 23.54 -15.04 -18.26
N PRO A 35 23.76 -16.33 -17.97
CA PRO A 35 22.68 -17.22 -17.50
C PRO A 35 22.05 -16.77 -16.18
N TRP A 36 22.81 -16.08 -15.33
CA TRP A 36 22.32 -15.60 -14.03
C TRP A 36 21.26 -14.50 -14.17
N ALA A 37 21.14 -13.85 -15.32
CA ALA A 37 20.03 -12.93 -15.59
C ALA A 37 18.66 -13.59 -15.37
N LEU A 38 18.53 -14.90 -15.62
CA LEU A 38 17.30 -15.68 -15.45
C LEU A 38 16.88 -15.85 -13.98
N THR A 39 17.78 -15.57 -13.05
CA THR A 39 17.48 -15.61 -11.61
C THR A 39 16.87 -14.31 -11.09
N SER A 40 16.65 -13.34 -11.98
CA SER A 40 15.93 -12.10 -11.65
C SER A 40 14.43 -12.38 -11.57
N GLY A 41 13.85 -12.15 -10.39
CA GLY A 41 12.41 -12.23 -10.15
C GLY A 41 11.78 -10.85 -9.91
N TYR A 42 10.46 -10.82 -9.71
CA TYR A 42 9.77 -9.56 -9.40
C TYR A 42 10.15 -8.98 -8.03
N ASP A 43 10.49 -9.83 -7.06
CA ASP A 43 10.81 -9.38 -5.71
C ASP A 43 12.15 -8.60 -5.69
N ILE A 44 13.18 -9.11 -6.38
CA ILE A 44 14.45 -8.38 -6.52
C ILE A 44 14.31 -7.14 -7.42
N ALA A 45 13.42 -7.18 -8.42
CA ALA A 45 13.11 -6.01 -9.24
C ALA A 45 12.39 -4.91 -8.44
N PHE A 46 11.59 -5.26 -7.44
CA PHE A 46 10.98 -4.30 -6.52
C PHE A 46 12.03 -3.64 -5.62
N LEU A 47 12.95 -4.41 -5.03
CA LEU A 47 14.09 -3.84 -4.28
C LEU A 47 14.91 -2.89 -5.18
N HIS A 48 15.20 -3.33 -6.41
CA HIS A 48 15.88 -2.48 -7.40
C HIS A 48 15.09 -1.19 -7.68
N LEU A 49 13.77 -1.26 -7.87
CA LEU A 49 12.92 -0.08 -8.12
C LEU A 49 13.05 0.94 -6.99
N VAL A 50 12.99 0.49 -5.74
CA VAL A 50 13.09 1.36 -4.56
C VAL A 50 14.49 1.98 -4.47
N MET A 51 15.55 1.18 -4.55
CA MET A 51 16.93 1.69 -4.55
C MET A 51 17.18 2.69 -5.68
N ALA A 52 16.63 2.42 -6.86
CA ALA A 52 16.82 3.26 -8.03
C ALA A 52 16.10 4.62 -7.90
N ALA A 53 14.98 4.66 -7.16
CA ALA A 53 14.33 5.91 -6.78
C ALA A 53 15.18 6.70 -5.78
N LEU A 54 15.74 6.05 -4.75
CA LEU A 54 16.60 6.68 -3.74
C LEU A 54 17.89 7.26 -4.34
N GLU A 55 18.51 6.52 -5.27
CA GLU A 55 19.75 6.94 -5.95
C GLU A 55 19.53 7.95 -7.07
N LYS A 56 18.27 8.23 -7.45
CA LYS A 56 17.92 8.93 -8.70
C LYS A 56 18.65 8.32 -9.90
N ALA A 57 18.67 6.99 -9.97
CA ALA A 57 19.47 6.23 -10.91
C ALA A 57 19.14 6.60 -12.37
N PRO A 58 20.16 6.79 -13.23
CA PRO A 58 19.97 7.14 -14.63
C PRO A 58 19.33 5.99 -15.42
N VAL A 59 18.69 6.35 -16.53
CA VAL A 59 18.14 5.38 -17.49
C VAL A 59 19.05 5.37 -18.72
N GLU A 60 19.55 4.19 -19.07
CA GLU A 60 20.38 3.92 -20.24
C GLU A 60 19.64 3.05 -21.24
N THR A 61 19.99 3.14 -22.52
CA THR A 61 19.46 2.24 -23.55
C THR A 61 20.40 1.06 -23.75
N LEU A 62 20.02 -0.13 -23.27
CA LEU A 62 20.84 -1.35 -23.36
C LEU A 62 20.14 -2.45 -24.15
N SER A 63 20.92 -3.42 -24.61
CA SER A 63 20.38 -4.65 -25.20
C SER A 63 19.84 -5.58 -24.13
N CYS A 64 18.63 -6.09 -24.31
CA CYS A 64 18.02 -7.05 -23.40
C CYS A 64 18.93 -8.28 -23.20
N THR A 65 19.11 -8.69 -21.95
CA THR A 65 19.93 -9.86 -21.57
C THR A 65 19.37 -11.16 -22.12
N ALA A 66 18.04 -11.27 -22.26
CA ALA A 66 17.34 -12.43 -22.83
C ALA A 66 17.21 -12.37 -24.36
N VAL A 67 17.04 -11.17 -24.94
CA VAL A 67 16.85 -10.96 -26.38
C VAL A 67 17.85 -9.92 -26.89
N PRO A 68 19.08 -10.31 -27.28
CA PRO A 68 20.20 -9.38 -27.50
C PRO A 68 19.95 -8.26 -28.54
N PHE A 69 19.05 -8.49 -29.49
CA PHE A 69 18.71 -7.53 -30.56
C PHE A 69 17.67 -6.49 -30.13
N ARG A 70 16.98 -6.70 -29.01
CA ARG A 70 15.97 -5.77 -28.51
C ARG A 70 16.63 -4.74 -27.60
N LYS A 71 16.56 -3.46 -27.98
CA LYS A 71 16.97 -2.33 -27.14
C LYS A 71 15.84 -1.94 -26.18
N LEU A 72 16.18 -1.67 -24.93
CA LEU A 72 15.23 -1.34 -23.86
C LEU A 72 15.83 -0.25 -22.95
N PRO A 73 14.98 0.57 -22.32
CA PRO A 73 15.41 1.44 -21.23
C PRO A 73 15.78 0.59 -20.00
N VAL A 74 16.93 0.85 -19.41
CA VAL A 74 17.48 0.14 -18.25
C VAL A 74 17.93 1.13 -17.21
N ARG A 75 17.33 1.07 -16.03
CA ARG A 75 17.74 1.91 -14.91
C ARG A 75 18.97 1.31 -14.24
N ARG A 76 20.04 2.09 -14.07
CA ARG A 76 21.34 1.60 -13.59
C ARG A 76 21.68 2.14 -12.21
N LEU A 77 21.64 1.26 -11.22
CA LEU A 77 22.15 1.53 -9.88
C LEU A 77 23.66 1.79 -9.89
N LYS A 78 24.16 2.42 -8.84
CA LYS A 78 25.60 2.54 -8.55
C LYS A 78 26.27 1.16 -8.51
N LEU A 79 27.58 1.12 -8.79
CA LEU A 79 28.37 -0.11 -8.84
C LEU A 79 28.26 -0.94 -7.55
N GLU A 80 28.37 -0.29 -6.40
CA GLU A 80 28.27 -0.96 -5.09
C GLU A 80 26.87 -1.52 -4.86
N SER A 81 25.83 -0.71 -5.10
CA SER A 81 24.44 -1.08 -4.98
C SER A 81 24.05 -2.27 -5.86
N ARG A 82 24.47 -2.29 -7.13
CA ARG A 82 24.19 -3.42 -8.04
C ARG A 82 24.91 -4.69 -7.60
N ARG A 83 26.19 -4.61 -7.20
CA ARG A 83 26.96 -5.76 -6.72
C ARG A 83 26.30 -6.35 -5.48
N TRP A 84 25.94 -5.51 -4.51
CA TRP A 84 25.28 -5.94 -3.30
C TRP A 84 23.89 -6.53 -3.56
N LEU A 85 23.06 -5.89 -4.40
CA LEU A 85 21.74 -6.41 -4.81
C LEU A 85 21.84 -7.84 -5.37
N THR A 86 22.82 -8.06 -6.27
CA THR A 86 23.05 -9.38 -6.88
C THR A 86 23.53 -10.42 -5.87
N ALA A 87 24.36 -9.99 -4.92
CA ALA A 87 24.86 -10.85 -3.87
C ALA A 87 23.73 -11.29 -2.92
N VAL A 88 22.87 -10.36 -2.47
CA VAL A 88 21.68 -10.69 -1.66
C VAL A 88 20.76 -11.66 -2.39
N ASN A 89 20.45 -11.40 -3.67
CA ASN A 89 19.61 -12.30 -4.45
C ASN A 89 20.22 -13.71 -4.56
N MET A 90 21.54 -13.79 -4.77
CA MET A 90 22.25 -15.08 -4.87
C MET A 90 22.23 -15.86 -3.55
N LEU A 91 22.34 -15.19 -2.41
CA LEU A 91 22.23 -15.84 -1.10
C LEU A 91 20.80 -16.36 -0.84
N LEU A 92 19.78 -15.58 -1.21
CA LEU A 92 18.37 -16.03 -1.11
C LEU A 92 18.07 -17.23 -2.01
N ILE A 93 18.65 -17.26 -3.22
CA ILE A 93 18.56 -18.42 -4.12
C ILE A 93 19.24 -19.63 -3.51
N GLU A 94 20.42 -19.47 -2.89
CA GLU A 94 21.11 -20.57 -2.23
C GLU A 94 20.30 -21.14 -1.06
N GLU A 95 19.74 -20.27 -0.20
CA GLU A 95 18.86 -20.69 0.91
C GLU A 95 17.67 -21.48 0.38
N LYS A 96 17.00 -20.99 -0.67
CA LYS A 96 15.91 -21.73 -1.32
C LYS A 96 16.37 -23.09 -1.84
N CYS A 97 17.52 -23.18 -2.51
CA CYS A 97 18.04 -24.45 -2.98
C CYS A 97 18.39 -25.43 -1.85
N ARG A 98 18.80 -24.93 -0.67
CA ARG A 98 19.04 -25.76 0.51
C ARG A 98 17.72 -26.31 1.07
N ASP A 99 16.70 -25.46 1.11
CA ASP A 99 15.33 -25.79 1.51
C ASP A 99 14.74 -26.89 0.60
N ASP A 100 14.79 -26.69 -0.72
CA ASP A 100 14.34 -27.68 -1.71
C ASP A 100 15.07 -29.04 -1.56
N VAL A 101 16.35 -29.02 -1.17
CA VAL A 101 17.12 -30.25 -0.90
C VAL A 101 16.68 -30.93 0.39
N ALA A 102 16.38 -30.16 1.44
CA ALA A 102 15.89 -30.69 2.72
C ALA A 102 14.49 -31.31 2.59
N ASP A 103 13.61 -30.68 1.81
CA ASP A 103 12.21 -31.08 1.65
C ASP A 103 12.01 -32.23 0.66
N GLU A 104 12.62 -32.15 -0.53
CA GLU A 104 12.35 -33.09 -1.62
C GLU A 104 13.44 -34.16 -1.79
N GLY A 105 14.66 -33.93 -1.27
CA GLY A 105 15.76 -34.90 -1.27
C GLY A 105 16.26 -35.35 -2.65
N GLY A 106 15.81 -34.72 -3.74
CA GLY A 106 16.01 -35.19 -5.12
C GLY A 106 17.29 -34.71 -5.81
N ILE A 107 17.74 -35.47 -6.82
CA ILE A 107 18.95 -35.17 -7.63
C ILE A 107 18.89 -33.77 -8.27
N LYS A 108 17.71 -33.33 -8.70
CA LYS A 108 17.50 -31.99 -9.30
C LYS A 108 17.79 -30.88 -8.29
N ALA A 109 17.31 -31.01 -7.05
CA ALA A 109 17.55 -30.04 -5.98
C ALA A 109 19.05 -29.99 -5.63
N GLN A 110 19.69 -31.16 -5.52
CA GLN A 110 21.13 -31.25 -5.26
C GLN A 110 21.99 -30.61 -6.38
N LEU A 111 21.60 -30.82 -7.64
CA LEU A 111 22.28 -30.20 -8.78
C LEU A 111 22.10 -28.68 -8.79
N GLY A 112 20.90 -28.19 -8.48
CA GLY A 112 20.62 -26.76 -8.32
C GLY A 112 21.51 -26.12 -7.25
N LEU A 113 21.58 -26.72 -6.05
CA LEU A 113 22.45 -26.24 -4.98
C LEU A 113 23.93 -26.21 -5.40
N LYS A 114 24.39 -27.25 -6.12
CA LYS A 114 25.77 -27.31 -6.63
C LYS A 114 26.06 -26.21 -7.66
N LEU A 115 25.09 -25.87 -8.51
CA LEU A 115 25.20 -24.82 -9.53
C LEU A 115 25.42 -23.43 -8.89
N VAL A 116 24.69 -23.13 -7.82
CA VAL A 116 24.68 -21.80 -7.19
C VAL A 116 25.79 -21.60 -6.16
N ARG A 117 26.31 -22.69 -5.58
CA ARG A 117 27.29 -22.66 -4.47
C ARG A 117 28.49 -21.74 -4.69
N ASN A 118 29.12 -21.81 -5.86
CA ASN A 118 30.31 -21.00 -6.16
C ASN A 118 29.99 -19.50 -6.22
N GLN A 119 28.85 -19.12 -6.80
CA GLN A 119 28.44 -17.72 -6.85
C GLN A 119 27.95 -17.24 -5.49
N ALA A 120 27.27 -18.09 -4.73
CA ALA A 120 26.87 -17.77 -3.37
C ALA A 120 28.08 -17.57 -2.45
N GLN A 121 29.15 -18.35 -2.60
CA GLN A 121 30.40 -18.13 -1.86
C GLN A 121 31.01 -16.75 -2.15
N ARG A 122 31.01 -16.31 -3.41
CA ARG A 122 31.45 -14.95 -3.77
C ARG A 122 30.50 -13.87 -3.24
N ALA A 123 29.18 -14.13 -3.30
CA ALA A 123 28.17 -13.23 -2.76
C ALA A 123 28.35 -12.98 -1.26
N ARG A 124 28.73 -14.00 -0.48
CA ARG A 124 29.06 -13.83 0.96
C ARG A 124 30.15 -12.79 1.19
N GLN A 125 31.20 -12.80 0.36
CA GLN A 125 32.30 -11.86 0.47
C GLN A 125 31.81 -10.42 0.22
N ILE A 126 31.05 -10.21 -0.86
CA ILE A 126 30.48 -8.89 -1.20
C ILE A 126 29.57 -8.38 -0.09
N VAL A 127 28.72 -9.25 0.46
CA VAL A 127 27.81 -8.91 1.56
C VAL A 127 28.58 -8.57 2.84
N ALA A 128 29.59 -9.36 3.20
CA ALA A 128 30.43 -9.10 4.36
C ALA A 128 31.21 -7.78 4.24
N GLU A 129 31.79 -7.51 3.06
CA GLU A 129 32.52 -6.27 2.77
C GLU A 129 31.62 -5.02 2.85
N SER A 130 30.33 -5.16 2.54
CA SER A 130 29.35 -4.06 2.70
C SER A 130 29.00 -3.75 4.16
N GLY A 131 29.34 -4.64 5.11
CA GLY A 131 28.95 -4.52 6.51
C GLY A 131 27.53 -5.06 6.82
N PHE A 132 26.90 -5.75 5.87
CA PHE A 132 25.62 -6.43 6.11
C PHE A 132 25.83 -7.78 6.80
N PRO A 133 25.08 -8.11 7.86
CA PRO A 133 25.22 -9.39 8.54
C PRO A 133 24.71 -10.54 7.67
N GLU A 134 25.60 -11.34 7.08
CA GLU A 134 25.22 -12.52 6.25
C GLU A 134 24.24 -13.45 6.98
N THR A 135 24.38 -13.57 8.31
CA THR A 135 23.53 -14.38 9.18
C THR A 135 22.06 -13.99 9.11
N ALA A 136 21.73 -12.75 8.72
CA ALA A 136 20.34 -12.33 8.51
C ALA A 136 19.66 -13.14 7.39
N ILE A 137 20.43 -13.59 6.39
CA ILE A 137 19.93 -14.41 5.27
C ILE A 137 20.20 -15.89 5.52
N SER A 138 21.43 -16.27 5.88
CA SER A 138 21.87 -17.68 5.93
C SER A 138 21.28 -18.51 7.08
N THR A 139 20.55 -17.88 8.00
CA THR A 139 19.85 -18.58 9.10
C THR A 139 18.34 -18.58 8.93
N LEU A 140 17.84 -18.12 7.78
CA LEU A 140 16.40 -17.99 7.54
C LEU A 140 15.69 -19.34 7.62
N SER A 141 16.15 -20.34 6.85
CA SER A 141 15.52 -21.66 6.81
C SER A 141 15.60 -22.38 8.17
N SER A 142 16.72 -22.28 8.90
CA SER A 142 16.84 -22.92 10.22
C SER A 142 15.88 -22.31 11.23
N ARG A 143 15.78 -20.97 11.28
CA ARG A 143 14.82 -20.27 12.14
C ARG A 143 13.38 -20.60 11.78
N GLN A 144 13.08 -20.74 10.49
CA GLN A 144 11.74 -21.13 10.04
C GLN A 144 11.38 -22.54 10.55
N ALA A 145 12.26 -23.51 10.32
CA ALA A 145 12.06 -24.89 10.78
C ALA A 145 11.89 -25.02 12.31
N GLU A 146 12.61 -24.20 13.10
CA GLU A 146 12.45 -24.16 14.56
C GLU A 146 11.04 -23.71 15.00
N LEU A 147 10.46 -22.75 14.26
CA LEU A 147 9.13 -22.22 14.57
C LEU A 147 8.03 -23.19 14.13
N GLU A 148 8.18 -23.85 12.99
CA GLU A 148 7.18 -24.78 12.44
C GLU A 148 6.89 -25.99 13.35
N ASN A 149 7.84 -26.34 14.22
CA ASN A 149 7.66 -27.38 15.24
C ASN A 149 6.89 -26.91 16.49
N GLN A 150 6.50 -25.64 16.55
CA GLN A 150 5.77 -25.03 17.66
C GLN A 150 4.35 -24.67 17.22
N SER A 151 3.44 -24.48 18.17
CA SER A 151 2.10 -23.92 17.93
C SER A 151 2.10 -22.43 18.26
N LEU A 152 2.25 -21.59 17.24
CA LEU A 152 2.39 -20.15 17.37
C LEU A 152 1.33 -19.38 16.55
N PRO A 153 1.07 -18.11 16.86
CA PRO A 153 0.27 -17.24 16.00
C PRO A 153 0.92 -17.02 14.63
N LEU A 154 0.11 -16.81 13.59
CA LEU A 154 0.54 -16.58 12.20
C LEU A 154 1.70 -15.57 12.07
N GLU A 155 1.64 -14.47 12.82
CA GLU A 155 2.64 -13.41 12.81
C GLU A 155 4.04 -13.89 13.21
N HIS A 156 4.13 -14.88 14.09
CA HIS A 156 5.41 -15.40 14.55
C HIS A 156 6.08 -16.23 13.47
N TYR A 157 5.33 -17.02 12.71
CA TYR A 157 5.87 -17.75 11.56
C TYR A 157 6.39 -16.81 10.46
N ALA A 158 5.79 -15.62 10.32
CA ALA A 158 6.22 -14.61 9.34
C ALA A 158 7.45 -13.78 9.81
N LEU A 159 7.79 -13.85 11.10
CA LEU A 159 8.79 -12.98 11.72
C LEU A 159 10.21 -13.15 11.14
N PRO A 160 10.75 -14.37 10.88
CA PRO A 160 12.08 -14.51 10.31
C PRO A 160 12.23 -13.79 8.97
N THR A 161 11.24 -13.96 8.10
CA THR A 161 11.20 -13.32 6.78
C THR A 161 11.03 -11.80 6.90
N SER A 162 10.18 -11.33 7.82
CA SER A 162 9.99 -9.92 8.12
C SER A 162 11.28 -9.24 8.56
N LEU A 163 11.98 -9.82 9.54
CA LEU A 163 13.21 -9.23 10.08
C LEU A 163 14.33 -9.23 9.03
N MET A 164 14.52 -10.34 8.31
CA MET A 164 15.53 -10.44 7.25
C MET A 164 15.33 -9.38 6.18
N LEU A 165 14.11 -9.23 5.63
CA LEU A 165 13.85 -8.20 4.63
C LEU A 165 13.91 -6.79 5.22
N GLY A 166 13.54 -6.61 6.48
CA GLY A 166 13.77 -5.37 7.22
C GLY A 166 15.23 -4.95 7.21
N ASP A 167 16.13 -5.87 7.54
CA ASP A 167 17.58 -5.63 7.52
C ASP A 167 18.08 -5.34 6.11
N VAL A 168 17.65 -6.11 5.11
CA VAL A 168 18.02 -5.92 3.69
C VAL A 168 17.64 -4.50 3.23
N PHE A 169 16.39 -4.09 3.42
CA PHE A 169 15.96 -2.75 2.98
C PHE A 169 16.65 -1.64 3.78
N ALA A 170 16.82 -1.80 5.10
CA ALA A 170 17.55 -0.85 5.92
C ALA A 170 18.98 -0.63 5.41
N HIS A 171 19.70 -1.72 5.11
CA HIS A 171 21.05 -1.66 4.58
C HIS A 171 21.10 -1.03 3.17
N ALA A 172 20.13 -1.36 2.31
CA ALA A 172 20.00 -0.77 0.98
C ALA A 172 19.89 0.77 1.04
N SER A 173 19.26 1.33 2.07
CA SER A 173 19.18 2.79 2.27
C SER A 173 20.57 3.43 2.44
N SER A 174 21.47 2.76 3.17
CA SER A 174 22.83 3.22 3.41
C SER A 174 23.66 3.19 2.13
N LEU A 175 23.57 2.10 1.35
CA LEU A 175 24.24 1.97 0.05
C LEU A 175 23.76 3.03 -0.96
N SER A 176 22.47 3.37 -0.92
CA SER A 176 21.89 4.42 -1.76
C SER A 176 22.26 5.84 -1.29
N GLY A 177 22.96 5.99 -0.16
CA GLY A 177 23.35 7.29 0.40
C GLY A 177 22.23 8.03 1.14
N ARG A 178 21.24 7.28 1.64
CA ARG A 178 20.04 7.77 2.32
C ARG A 178 19.84 7.07 3.67
N SER A 179 20.89 7.06 4.50
CA SER A 179 20.84 6.50 5.86
C SER A 179 19.79 7.19 6.75
N ASP A 180 19.41 8.44 6.41
CA ASP A 180 18.28 9.15 7.02
C ASP A 180 16.94 8.40 6.87
N LEU A 181 16.81 7.54 5.85
CA LEU A 181 15.61 6.74 5.58
C LEU A 181 15.69 5.31 6.14
N GLU A 182 16.72 4.95 6.89
CA GLU A 182 16.93 3.57 7.36
C GLU A 182 15.70 3.01 8.07
N ALA A 183 15.11 3.78 9.00
CA ALA A 183 13.93 3.35 9.75
C ALA A 183 12.67 3.18 8.87
N ALA A 184 12.53 3.95 7.79
CA ALA A 184 11.42 3.84 6.86
C ALA A 184 11.59 2.62 5.94
N MET A 185 12.82 2.41 5.45
CA MET A 185 13.19 1.24 4.65
C MET A 185 13.08 -0.06 5.46
N ARG A 186 13.50 -0.05 6.74
CA ARG A 186 13.33 -1.17 7.66
C ARG A 186 11.86 -1.55 7.82
N GLN A 187 10.99 -0.55 8.01
CA GLN A 187 9.55 -0.76 8.11
C GLN A 187 8.96 -1.32 6.81
N LEU A 188 9.38 -0.80 5.66
CA LEU A 188 9.01 -1.32 4.34
C LEU A 188 9.37 -2.80 4.21
N GLY A 189 10.64 -3.14 4.48
CA GLY A 189 11.14 -4.51 4.40
C GLY A 189 10.41 -5.46 5.37
N GLN A 190 10.17 -5.02 6.61
CA GLN A 190 9.44 -5.81 7.60
C GLN A 190 8.00 -6.11 7.18
N GLY A 191 7.26 -5.10 6.75
CA GLY A 191 5.90 -5.30 6.25
C GLY A 191 5.86 -6.17 5.00
N LEU A 192 6.78 -5.93 4.05
CA LEU A 192 6.86 -6.71 2.82
C LEU A 192 7.19 -8.18 3.09
N GLY A 193 8.16 -8.46 3.95
CA GLY A 193 8.56 -9.83 4.25
C GLY A 193 7.48 -10.61 4.97
N ALA A 194 6.79 -9.99 5.93
CA ALA A 194 5.65 -10.62 6.57
C ALA A 194 4.50 -10.86 5.58
N ALA A 195 4.21 -9.89 4.71
CA ALA A 195 3.17 -10.00 3.69
C ALA A 195 3.45 -11.12 2.67
N ILE A 196 4.70 -11.27 2.20
CA ILE A 196 5.08 -12.35 1.28
C ILE A 196 4.86 -13.71 1.96
N TYR A 197 5.33 -13.88 3.19
CA TYR A 197 5.17 -15.14 3.92
C TYR A 197 3.68 -15.50 4.10
N ILE A 198 2.88 -14.56 4.59
CA ILE A 198 1.44 -14.79 4.82
C ILE A 198 0.73 -15.08 3.49
N LYS A 199 1.08 -14.35 2.42
CA LYS A 199 0.51 -14.57 1.09
C LYS A 199 0.81 -15.99 0.59
N ASP A 200 2.07 -16.42 0.69
CA ASP A 200 2.47 -17.77 0.25
C ASP A 200 1.68 -18.83 1.06
N ALA A 201 1.52 -18.64 2.38
CA ALA A 201 0.71 -19.53 3.22
C ALA A 201 -0.78 -19.56 2.83
N ILE A 202 -1.37 -18.43 2.42
CA ILE A 202 -2.75 -18.35 1.92
C ILE A 202 -2.88 -19.04 0.55
N ASP A 203 -1.96 -18.76 -0.38
CA ASP A 203 -2.00 -19.27 -1.75
C ASP A 203 -1.84 -20.80 -1.80
N ASP A 204 -1.05 -21.37 -0.87
CA ASP A 204 -0.81 -22.83 -0.79
C ASP A 204 -1.71 -23.56 0.21
N LEU A 205 -2.56 -22.85 0.96
CA LEU A 205 -3.44 -23.38 2.01
C LEU A 205 -4.20 -24.66 1.60
N GLU A 206 -4.83 -24.65 0.42
CA GLU A 206 -5.62 -25.78 -0.06
C GLU A 206 -4.76 -26.98 -0.48
N LYS A 207 -3.56 -26.72 -1.01
CA LYS A 207 -2.62 -27.78 -1.42
C LYS A 207 -1.99 -28.45 -0.21
N ASP A 208 -1.59 -27.65 0.78
CA ASP A 208 -0.95 -28.14 1.99
C ASP A 208 -1.91 -28.94 2.84
N ARG A 209 -3.16 -28.47 2.97
CA ARG A 209 -4.23 -29.22 3.65
C ARG A 209 -4.45 -30.60 3.01
N LYS A 210 -4.50 -30.68 1.69
CA LYS A 210 -4.67 -31.96 0.95
C LYS A 210 -3.48 -32.90 1.11
N ARG A 211 -2.27 -32.36 1.25
CA ARG A 211 -1.03 -33.13 1.37
C ARG A 211 -0.64 -33.44 2.81
N GLY A 212 -1.39 -32.92 3.79
CA GLY A 212 -1.03 -33.04 5.21
C GLY A 212 0.30 -32.36 5.54
N ARG A 213 0.70 -31.34 4.78
CA ARG A 213 1.93 -30.56 5.01
C ARG A 213 1.67 -29.44 6.00
N PHE A 214 2.73 -28.96 6.64
CA PHE A 214 2.65 -27.77 7.48
C PHE A 214 2.14 -26.57 6.67
N ASN A 215 1.25 -25.79 7.26
CA ASN A 215 0.84 -24.49 6.75
C ASN A 215 0.52 -23.58 7.94
N ALA A 216 1.11 -22.38 7.95
CA ALA A 216 1.01 -21.45 9.08
C ALA A 216 -0.43 -21.02 9.40
N VAL A 217 -1.33 -20.96 8.40
CA VAL A 217 -2.74 -20.62 8.62
C VAL A 217 -3.47 -21.75 9.36
N LEU A 218 -3.10 -23.02 9.10
CA LEU A 218 -3.71 -24.18 9.76
C LEU A 218 -3.21 -24.38 11.20
N SER A 219 -1.94 -24.02 11.47
CA SER A 219 -1.28 -24.32 12.76
C SER A 219 -1.86 -23.55 13.96
N GLY A 220 -2.28 -22.31 13.77
CA GLY A 220 -2.72 -21.41 14.86
C GLY A 220 -4.23 -21.38 15.14
N ARG A 221 -5.03 -22.31 14.60
CA ARG A 221 -6.52 -22.22 14.56
C ARG A 221 -7.02 -20.91 13.91
N HIS A 222 -6.22 -20.30 13.04
CA HIS A 222 -6.63 -19.13 12.29
C HIS A 222 -7.56 -19.56 11.16
N ASP A 223 -8.58 -18.76 10.90
CA ASP A 223 -9.38 -18.90 9.69
C ASP A 223 -8.75 -18.09 8.54
N SER A 224 -9.20 -18.40 7.32
CA SER A 224 -8.75 -17.66 6.14
C SER A 224 -9.02 -16.14 6.24
N PRO A 225 -10.17 -15.67 6.78
CA PRO A 225 -10.40 -14.27 7.09
C PRO A 225 -9.31 -13.60 7.94
N TYR A 226 -8.86 -14.24 9.03
CA TYR A 226 -7.77 -13.72 9.85
C TYR A 226 -6.47 -13.57 9.06
N ALA A 227 -6.09 -14.58 8.27
CA ALA A 227 -4.87 -14.53 7.46
C ALA A 227 -4.91 -13.39 6.43
N PHE A 228 -6.06 -13.14 5.79
CA PHE A 228 -6.23 -11.99 4.90
C PHE A 228 -6.15 -10.64 5.61
N GLN A 229 -6.68 -10.54 6.84
CA GLN A 229 -6.54 -9.32 7.66
C GLN A 229 -5.09 -9.06 8.04
N ALA A 230 -4.37 -10.11 8.47
CA ALA A 230 -2.95 -10.04 8.77
C ALA A 230 -2.14 -9.60 7.53
N LEU A 231 -2.40 -10.21 6.36
CA LEU A 231 -1.80 -9.79 5.09
C LEU A 231 -2.05 -8.32 4.80
N THR A 232 -3.30 -7.85 4.95
CA THR A 232 -3.68 -6.45 4.72
C THR A 232 -2.92 -5.49 5.63
N ARG A 233 -2.79 -5.84 6.91
CA ARG A 233 -2.02 -5.06 7.89
C ARG A 233 -0.55 -4.95 7.49
N GLU A 234 0.09 -6.04 7.10
CA GLU A 234 1.51 -6.04 6.75
C GLU A 234 1.78 -5.31 5.40
N VAL A 235 0.87 -5.41 4.43
CA VAL A 235 0.92 -4.58 3.21
C VAL A 235 0.77 -3.09 3.54
N ASN A 236 -0.13 -2.72 4.45
CA ASN A 236 -0.29 -1.34 4.89
C ASN A 236 0.93 -0.84 5.68
N ARG A 237 1.57 -1.69 6.48
CA ARG A 237 2.85 -1.39 7.14
C ARG A 237 3.95 -1.10 6.12
N ALA A 238 4.04 -1.92 5.07
CA ALA A 238 4.99 -1.73 3.97
C ALA A 238 4.74 -0.41 3.23
N LYS A 239 3.48 -0.13 2.89
CA LYS A 239 3.04 1.14 2.29
C LYS A 239 3.35 2.35 3.15
N SER A 240 3.15 2.25 4.46
CA SER A 240 3.51 3.32 5.40
C SER A 240 5.02 3.59 5.40
N GLY A 241 5.85 2.56 5.21
CA GLY A 241 7.29 2.73 4.96
C GLY A 241 7.58 3.57 3.71
N LEU A 242 6.89 3.29 2.59
CA LEU A 242 6.97 4.12 1.38
C LEU A 242 6.51 5.56 1.60
N THR A 243 5.39 5.76 2.32
CA THR A 243 4.87 7.10 2.64
C THR A 243 5.89 7.92 3.42
N ARG A 244 6.58 7.32 4.41
CA ARG A 244 7.66 7.98 5.17
C ARG A 244 8.86 8.38 4.30
N MET A 245 9.01 7.79 3.12
CA MET A 245 10.02 8.17 2.13
C MET A 245 9.50 9.14 1.06
N GLY A 246 8.24 9.58 1.15
CA GLY A 246 7.60 10.43 0.14
C GLY A 246 7.20 9.70 -1.14
N MET A 247 6.92 8.39 -1.06
CA MET A 247 6.61 7.52 -2.21
C MET A 247 5.16 6.97 -2.19
N ASP A 248 4.22 7.69 -1.58
CA ASP A 248 2.83 7.27 -1.30
C ASP A 248 1.92 7.19 -2.55
N ARG A 249 2.34 7.75 -3.68
CA ARG A 249 1.58 7.73 -4.96
C ARG A 249 2.35 7.12 -6.13
N GLY A 250 3.45 6.42 -5.84
CA GLY A 250 4.35 5.85 -6.84
C GLY A 250 4.05 4.39 -7.19
N ASP A 251 4.73 3.89 -8.23
CA ASP A 251 4.58 2.52 -8.74
C ASP A 251 4.81 1.47 -7.65
N ALA A 252 5.78 1.71 -6.75
CA ALA A 252 6.06 0.83 -5.63
C ALA A 252 4.84 0.65 -4.71
N PHE A 253 4.07 1.72 -4.47
CA PHE A 253 2.87 1.67 -3.65
C PHE A 253 1.76 0.84 -4.31
N GLN A 254 1.64 0.95 -5.64
CA GLN A 254 0.69 0.17 -6.43
C GLN A 254 1.06 -1.31 -6.44
N ILE A 255 2.34 -1.65 -6.65
CA ILE A 255 2.84 -3.04 -6.65
C ILE A 255 2.58 -3.72 -5.30
N LEU A 256 2.79 -3.03 -4.17
CA LEU A 256 2.45 -3.58 -2.86
C LEU A 256 0.95 -3.91 -2.73
N GLY A 257 0.08 -3.14 -3.41
CA GLY A 257 -1.35 -3.40 -3.44
C GLY A 257 -1.74 -4.69 -4.15
N GLU A 258 -0.90 -5.21 -5.04
CA GLU A 258 -1.17 -6.43 -5.82
C GLU A 258 -0.96 -7.71 -5.02
N LEU A 259 -0.33 -7.63 -3.84
CA LEU A 259 -0.30 -8.74 -2.88
C LEU A 259 -1.69 -9.03 -2.30
N LEU A 260 -2.57 -8.03 -2.27
CA LEU A 260 -3.91 -8.17 -1.75
C LEU A 260 -4.82 -8.84 -2.79
N PRO A 261 -5.81 -9.64 -2.36
CA PRO A 261 -6.81 -10.13 -3.27
C PRO A 261 -7.48 -8.94 -3.99
N PRO A 262 -7.85 -9.09 -5.28
CA PRO A 262 -8.60 -8.06 -5.97
C PRO A 262 -9.83 -7.73 -5.11
N LYS A 263 -10.09 -6.44 -4.92
CA LYS A 263 -11.34 -6.02 -4.29
C LYS A 263 -12.46 -6.70 -5.06
N ALA A 264 -13.31 -7.47 -4.38
CA ALA A 264 -14.51 -7.99 -5.00
C ALA A 264 -15.22 -6.79 -5.63
N GLU A 265 -15.34 -6.78 -6.96
CA GLU A 265 -16.20 -5.81 -7.61
C GLU A 265 -17.57 -5.99 -6.96
N SER A 266 -18.00 -4.97 -6.21
CA SER A 266 -19.38 -4.92 -5.81
C SER A 266 -20.17 -4.96 -7.12
N PRO A 267 -21.14 -5.89 -7.29
CA PRO A 267 -21.96 -5.88 -8.50
C PRO A 267 -22.41 -4.44 -8.72
N PRO A 268 -22.28 -3.90 -9.95
CA PRO A 268 -22.58 -2.50 -10.19
C PRO A 268 -23.94 -2.24 -9.58
N LEU A 269 -23.97 -1.38 -8.56
CA LEU A 269 -25.23 -0.97 -7.95
C LEU A 269 -26.12 -0.58 -9.13
N LYS A 270 -27.24 -1.29 -9.32
CA LYS A 270 -28.22 -0.92 -10.35
C LYS A 270 -28.62 0.51 -10.04
N ARG A 271 -27.96 1.46 -10.69
CA ARG A 271 -28.24 2.88 -10.55
C ARG A 271 -29.68 3.02 -11.02
N ARG A 272 -30.61 3.23 -10.10
CA ARG A 272 -31.90 3.84 -10.46
C ARG A 272 -31.52 5.16 -11.13
N ARG A 273 -31.93 5.34 -12.39
CA ARG A 273 -31.81 6.63 -13.08
C ARG A 273 -32.58 7.67 -12.26
N MET A 274 -31.89 8.40 -11.39
CA MET A 274 -32.31 9.75 -11.03
C MET A 274 -31.78 10.65 -12.14
N ALA A 275 -32.69 11.33 -12.81
CA ALA A 275 -32.32 12.33 -13.81
C ALA A 275 -31.47 13.42 -13.12
N GLY A 276 -30.34 13.77 -13.73
CA GLY A 276 -29.67 15.05 -13.48
C GLY A 276 -28.40 15.09 -12.61
N TYR A 277 -27.53 14.06 -12.57
CA TYR A 277 -26.22 14.21 -11.93
C TYR A 277 -25.09 13.42 -12.63
N CYS A 278 -23.99 14.12 -12.96
CA CYS A 278 -22.76 13.59 -13.56
C CYS A 278 -21.54 14.03 -12.71
N ASP A 279 -20.69 13.08 -12.30
CA ASP A 279 -19.56 13.30 -11.37
C ASP A 279 -18.31 13.94 -12.00
N CYS A 280 -18.33 14.31 -13.29
CA CYS A 280 -17.12 14.76 -13.99
C CYS A 280 -16.75 16.24 -13.73
N CYS A 281 -17.64 17.06 -13.19
CA CYS A 281 -17.38 18.49 -12.98
C CYS A 281 -17.88 18.93 -11.61
N ALA A 282 -16.99 19.41 -10.74
CA ALA A 282 -17.33 19.92 -9.40
C ALA A 282 -18.09 21.28 -9.40
N VAL A 283 -18.67 21.69 -10.53
CA VAL A 283 -19.55 22.85 -10.66
C VAL A 283 -20.71 22.43 -11.56
N GLY A 284 -21.94 22.53 -11.04
CA GLY A 284 -23.15 22.05 -11.70
C GLY A 284 -23.30 22.62 -13.11
N CYS A 285 -23.48 21.72 -14.09
CA CYS A 285 -23.85 22.06 -15.45
C CYS A 285 -25.19 21.38 -15.76
N ASP A 286 -26.16 22.17 -16.23
CA ASP A 286 -27.52 21.73 -16.57
C ASP A 286 -27.58 21.39 -18.06
N CYS A 287 -26.89 20.32 -18.48
CA CYS A 287 -27.01 19.79 -19.83
C CYS A 287 -27.82 18.49 -19.80
N GLY A 288 -29.13 18.62 -20.01
CA GLY A 288 -29.97 17.51 -20.42
C GLY A 288 -29.45 16.91 -21.73
N ALA A 289 -29.24 15.59 -21.72
CA ALA A 289 -28.87 14.74 -22.84
C ALA A 289 -27.38 14.76 -23.28
N CYS A 290 -26.58 13.85 -22.71
CA CYS A 290 -25.44 13.28 -23.43
C CYS A 290 -25.51 11.74 -23.36
N ASP A 291 -25.79 11.14 -24.51
CA ASP A 291 -25.63 9.71 -24.79
C ASP A 291 -24.17 9.49 -25.18
N CYS A 292 -23.41 8.77 -24.36
CA CYS A 292 -21.98 8.55 -24.57
C CYS A 292 -21.76 7.47 -25.64
N GLY A 293 -21.65 7.91 -26.89
CA GLY A 293 -21.21 7.10 -28.01
C GLY A 293 -20.34 7.92 -28.96
N ALA A 294 -19.09 7.51 -29.13
CA ALA A 294 -18.13 8.00 -30.13
C ALA A 294 -17.58 9.44 -29.93
N CYS A 295 -16.48 9.57 -29.19
CA CYS A 295 -15.54 10.67 -29.42
C CYS A 295 -14.56 10.25 -30.54
N ALA A 296 -15.06 10.24 -31.78
CA ALA A 296 -14.23 10.47 -32.95
C ALA A 296 -14.43 11.95 -33.33
N ASP A 297 -13.34 12.65 -33.55
CA ASP A 297 -13.26 14.00 -34.11
C ASP A 297 -13.87 15.14 -33.28
N CYS A 298 -13.03 15.85 -32.52
CA CYS A 298 -13.30 17.26 -32.19
C CYS A 298 -12.23 18.16 -32.85
N GLY A 299 -12.47 18.46 -34.12
CA GLY A 299 -11.94 19.66 -34.75
C GLY A 299 -12.70 20.91 -34.30
N SER A 300 -11.99 22.03 -34.24
CA SER A 300 -12.45 23.41 -34.01
C SER A 300 -13.11 23.74 -32.66
N CYS A 301 -12.31 24.33 -31.78
CA CYS A 301 -12.75 25.14 -30.65
C CYS A 301 -13.22 26.52 -31.17
N ALA A 302 -14.51 26.83 -31.08
CA ALA A 302 -15.05 28.14 -31.45
C ALA A 302 -15.41 29.05 -30.24
N ASP A 303 -15.33 28.56 -29.00
CA ASP A 303 -15.85 29.32 -27.84
C ASP A 303 -14.87 29.45 -26.64
N CYS A 304 -13.56 29.41 -26.88
CA CYS A 304 -12.58 29.86 -25.88
C CYS A 304 -12.07 31.26 -26.21
N GLY A 305 -12.80 32.27 -25.77
CA GLY A 305 -12.35 33.66 -25.80
C GLY A 305 -11.16 33.86 -24.85
N SER A 306 -9.94 33.67 -25.36
CA SER A 306 -8.65 34.28 -24.96
C SER A 306 -7.44 33.37 -25.22
N CYS A 307 -7.23 32.96 -26.48
CA CYS A 307 -5.93 32.41 -26.92
C CYS A 307 -5.56 33.05 -28.26
N ALA A 308 -5.08 34.30 -28.23
CA ALA A 308 -4.31 34.82 -29.35
C ALA A 308 -2.91 34.15 -29.30
N ASP A 309 -2.46 33.59 -30.42
CA ASP A 309 -1.12 33.04 -30.67
C ASP A 309 -0.86 31.55 -30.39
N CYS A 310 -1.73 30.65 -30.86
CA CYS A 310 -1.33 29.25 -31.10
C CYS A 310 -0.86 29.04 -32.56
N GLY A 311 0.20 29.74 -32.97
CA GLY A 311 0.81 29.62 -34.30
C GLY A 311 2.08 28.77 -34.35
N SER A 312 2.54 28.15 -33.26
CA SER A 312 3.90 27.58 -33.21
C SER A 312 4.10 26.40 -32.25
N CYS A 313 3.10 25.53 -32.08
CA CYS A 313 3.27 24.30 -31.28
C CYS A 313 3.13 23.05 -32.15
N GLY A 314 4.20 22.71 -32.88
CA GLY A 314 4.44 21.33 -33.29
C GLY A 314 4.97 20.56 -32.07
N ASP A 315 4.35 19.44 -31.74
CA ASP A 315 4.67 18.52 -30.62
C ASP A 315 4.25 18.90 -29.19
N CYS A 316 2.93 18.92 -28.92
CA CYS A 316 2.40 18.83 -27.56
C CYS A 316 1.35 17.71 -27.40
N GLY A 317 1.81 16.47 -27.36
CA GLY A 317 1.01 15.31 -26.93
C GLY A 317 1.56 14.71 -25.64
N ALA A 318 1.36 15.37 -24.49
CA ALA A 318 1.59 14.76 -23.16
C ALA A 318 1.16 15.61 -21.92
N CYS A 319 0.69 16.85 -22.05
CA CYS A 319 0.66 17.77 -20.90
C CYS A 319 -0.69 18.41 -20.57
N CYS A 320 -1.83 17.75 -20.82
CA CYS A 320 -3.12 18.23 -20.31
C CYS A 320 -4.00 17.07 -19.89
N ASP A 321 -3.74 16.51 -18.71
CA ASP A 321 -4.79 15.89 -17.92
C ASP A 321 -4.61 16.31 -16.46
N VAL A 322 -5.71 16.73 -15.85
CA VAL A 322 -5.87 17.11 -14.44
C VAL A 322 -5.44 18.54 -14.05
N GLY A 323 -6.35 19.49 -14.27
CA GLY A 323 -6.82 20.52 -13.33
C GLY A 323 -5.91 21.00 -12.18
N SER A 324 -4.64 21.26 -12.44
CA SER A 324 -3.70 21.79 -11.45
C SER A 324 -3.43 23.26 -11.77
N SER A 325 -3.76 24.16 -10.84
CA SER A 325 -3.31 25.55 -10.88
C SER A 325 -1.79 25.60 -11.10
N CYS A 326 -1.35 26.48 -11.99
CA CYS A 326 0.05 26.71 -12.33
C CYS A 326 0.88 27.06 -11.07
N GLY A 327 1.56 26.07 -10.51
CA GLY A 327 2.40 26.25 -9.31
C GLY A 327 3.05 24.96 -8.79
N THR A 328 2.57 23.77 -9.20
CA THR A 328 3.06 22.47 -8.68
C THR A 328 3.49 21.49 -9.77
N CYS A 329 3.91 21.97 -10.94
CA CYS A 329 4.45 21.08 -11.96
C CYS A 329 5.92 20.73 -11.63
N PRO A 330 6.31 19.44 -11.55
CA PRO A 330 7.65 19.03 -11.11
C PRO A 330 8.67 18.97 -12.26
N CYS A 331 8.48 19.76 -13.33
CA CYS A 331 9.44 19.82 -14.43
C CYS A 331 10.58 20.80 -14.10
N ASP A 332 11.73 20.27 -13.67
CA ASP A 332 13.00 21.00 -13.67
C ASP A 332 13.40 21.31 -15.12
N GLY A 333 12.89 22.42 -15.67
CA GLY A 333 13.26 22.87 -17.03
C GLY A 333 12.36 23.88 -17.74
N CYS A 334 11.27 24.38 -17.15
CA CYS A 334 10.44 25.39 -17.83
C CYS A 334 10.87 26.82 -17.44
N PHE A 335 11.59 27.51 -18.32
CA PHE A 335 12.21 28.84 -18.08
C PHE A 335 11.24 30.03 -18.20
N ALA A 336 9.92 29.81 -18.28
CA ALA A 336 8.96 30.84 -18.70
C ALA A 336 8.13 31.49 -17.57
N CYS A 337 8.35 31.16 -16.30
CA CYS A 337 7.59 31.75 -15.19
C CYS A 337 8.51 32.54 -14.26
N THR A 338 8.78 33.81 -14.62
CA THR A 338 9.38 34.78 -13.69
C THR A 338 8.35 35.82 -13.25
N ASN A 339 8.22 35.94 -11.92
CA ASN A 339 7.74 37.05 -11.08
C ASN A 339 6.44 37.82 -11.44
N GLU A 340 5.57 38.01 -10.44
CA GLU A 340 5.42 39.29 -9.71
C GLU A 340 4.14 39.31 -8.86
N SER A 341 4.26 39.19 -7.53
CA SER A 341 3.46 39.96 -6.56
C SER A 341 3.88 39.62 -5.13
N LYS A 342 4.76 40.49 -4.59
CA LYS A 342 5.06 40.57 -3.16
C LYS A 342 3.83 41.04 -2.38
N GLY A 343 3.62 40.45 -1.20
CA GLY A 343 3.24 41.21 -0.01
C GLY A 343 1.86 40.94 0.59
N LYS A 344 1.83 40.12 1.64
CA LYS A 344 1.37 40.54 2.97
C LYS A 344 1.73 39.48 4.00
N VAL A 345 2.68 39.83 4.87
CA VAL A 345 2.96 39.10 6.11
C VAL A 345 1.81 39.41 7.06
N VAL A 346 1.10 38.37 7.49
CA VAL A 346 0.23 38.45 8.67
C VAL A 346 0.72 37.39 9.64
N ASN A 347 1.19 37.87 10.78
CA ASN A 347 1.65 37.06 11.90
C ASN A 347 0.40 36.67 12.72
N LEU A 348 0.11 35.38 12.85
CA LEU A 348 -0.91 34.84 13.77
C LEU A 348 -0.35 33.58 14.42
N ASP A 349 0.39 33.80 15.50
CA ASP A 349 0.59 32.81 16.56
C ASP A 349 -0.77 32.47 17.18
N ALA A 350 -1.40 31.44 16.62
CA ALA A 350 -2.37 30.53 17.23
C ALA A 350 -2.91 29.67 16.08
N THR A 351 -2.47 28.42 15.97
CA THR A 351 -3.04 27.48 14.99
C THR A 351 -4.53 27.27 15.29
N PRO A 352 -5.46 27.69 14.41
CA PRO A 352 -6.84 27.23 14.51
C PRO A 352 -6.87 25.83 13.90
N THR A 353 -7.25 24.84 14.69
CA THR A 353 -7.61 23.51 14.20
C THR A 353 -8.65 23.69 13.08
N PRO A 354 -8.48 23.13 11.87
CA PRO A 354 -9.46 23.27 10.81
C PRO A 354 -10.80 22.69 11.26
N PRO A 355 -11.95 23.35 10.96
CA PRO A 355 -13.26 22.86 11.38
C PRO A 355 -13.54 21.49 10.76
N ARG A 356 -13.96 20.53 11.59
CA ARG A 356 -14.41 19.19 11.17
C ARG A 356 -15.54 19.37 10.14
N SER A 357 -15.38 18.79 8.95
CA SER A 357 -16.41 18.75 7.89
C SER A 357 -17.74 18.20 8.42
N LEU A 358 -18.89 18.68 7.91
CA LEU A 358 -20.21 18.14 8.23
C LEU A 358 -20.24 16.62 8.02
N LEU A 359 -20.37 15.87 9.13
CA LEU A 359 -20.45 14.41 9.12
C LEU A 359 -21.91 13.96 8.91
N HIS A 360 -22.09 12.84 8.21
CA HIS A 360 -23.40 12.22 8.01
C HIS A 360 -23.54 10.95 8.84
N CYS A 361 -24.70 10.78 9.47
CA CYS A 361 -25.07 9.64 10.28
C CYS A 361 -25.00 8.34 9.45
N PRO A 362 -24.20 7.33 9.88
CA PRO A 362 -24.10 6.04 9.22
C PRO A 362 -25.43 5.29 9.13
N ALA A 363 -26.26 5.41 10.16
CA ALA A 363 -27.52 4.69 10.29
C ALA A 363 -28.67 5.33 9.48
N CYS A 364 -28.83 6.65 9.50
CA CYS A 364 -29.99 7.31 8.91
C CYS A 364 -29.68 8.43 7.90
N GLY A 365 -28.40 8.75 7.68
CA GLY A 365 -27.95 9.75 6.69
C GLY A 365 -28.22 11.21 7.05
N ALA A 366 -28.74 11.51 8.24
CA ALA A 366 -28.89 12.88 8.74
C ALA A 366 -27.53 13.49 9.11
N ASN A 367 -27.44 14.82 9.20
CA ASN A 367 -26.21 15.46 9.68
C ASN A 367 -25.97 15.14 11.15
N LEU A 368 -24.75 14.78 11.50
CA LEU A 368 -24.32 14.70 12.88
C LEU A 368 -24.09 16.12 13.42
N GLN A 369 -24.31 16.29 14.71
CA GLN A 369 -24.10 17.54 15.43
C GLN A 369 -22.99 17.33 16.46
N PRO A 370 -21.97 18.20 16.50
CA PRO A 370 -20.94 18.10 17.52
C PRO A 370 -21.55 18.40 18.90
N CYS A 371 -21.10 17.64 19.89
CA CYS A 371 -21.52 17.69 21.27
C CYS A 371 -20.27 17.69 22.17
N SER A 372 -20.01 18.82 22.82
CA SER A 372 -18.88 18.96 23.74
C SER A 372 -19.22 18.45 25.14
N LEU A 373 -18.35 17.62 25.71
CA LEU A 373 -18.37 17.05 27.05
C LEU A 373 -17.06 17.43 27.76
N GLY A 374 -17.02 18.65 28.29
CA GLY A 374 -15.78 19.22 28.81
C GLY A 374 -14.78 19.47 27.67
N ALA A 375 -13.62 18.79 27.71
CA ALA A 375 -12.60 18.88 26.67
C ALA A 375 -12.80 17.87 25.51
N LEU A 376 -13.70 16.90 25.67
CA LEU A 376 -14.01 15.90 24.65
C LEU A 376 -15.13 16.40 23.74
N GLU A 377 -14.99 16.27 22.42
CA GLU A 377 -16.04 16.59 21.45
C GLU A 377 -16.42 15.34 20.68
N ILE A 378 -17.68 14.92 20.79
CA ILE A 378 -18.25 13.76 20.09
C ILE A 378 -19.36 14.20 19.15
N ASP A 379 -19.77 13.34 18.23
CA ASP A 379 -20.78 13.68 17.22
C ASP A 379 -22.09 12.91 17.48
N GLU A 380 -23.22 13.62 17.69
CA GLU A 380 -24.53 13.02 17.97
C GLU A 380 -25.51 13.17 16.81
N CYS A 381 -26.31 12.12 16.54
CA CYS A 381 -27.39 12.18 15.57
C CYS A 381 -28.72 12.49 16.26
N THR A 382 -29.28 13.67 16.01
CA THR A 382 -30.59 14.06 16.57
C THR A 382 -31.79 13.35 15.94
N SER A 383 -31.59 12.60 14.84
CA SER A 383 -32.65 11.86 14.15
C SER A 383 -32.83 10.43 14.67
N CYS A 384 -31.73 9.67 14.82
CA CYS A 384 -31.75 8.28 15.29
C CYS A 384 -31.14 8.08 16.69
N ASN A 385 -30.62 9.15 17.30
CA ASN A 385 -29.98 9.16 18.63
C ASN A 385 -28.74 8.24 18.73
N GLY A 386 -28.05 8.00 17.61
CA GLY A 386 -26.76 7.33 17.60
C GLY A 386 -25.60 8.30 17.78
N LEU A 387 -24.45 7.78 18.17
CA LEU A 387 -23.24 8.53 18.47
C LEU A 387 -22.08 8.07 17.58
N TRP A 388 -21.29 9.02 17.14
CA TRP A 388 -20.01 8.78 16.51
C TRP A 388 -18.88 9.22 17.46
N LEU A 389 -17.94 8.30 17.67
CA LEU A 389 -16.72 8.51 18.44
C LEU A 389 -15.54 8.30 17.50
N ASP A 390 -14.63 9.27 17.39
CA ASP A 390 -13.37 9.04 16.71
C ASP A 390 -12.44 8.12 17.53
N HIS A 391 -11.32 7.73 16.93
CA HIS A 391 -10.36 6.85 17.57
C HIS A 391 -9.89 7.39 18.93
N GLY A 392 -10.01 6.57 19.97
CA GLY A 392 -9.60 6.92 21.33
C GLY A 392 -10.59 7.79 22.12
N GLU A 393 -11.73 8.19 21.53
CA GLU A 393 -12.73 9.01 22.22
C GLU A 393 -13.59 8.18 23.18
N LEU A 394 -13.74 6.86 22.97
CA LEU A 394 -14.50 5.99 23.87
C LEU A 394 -13.82 5.84 25.24
N GLU A 395 -12.51 5.69 25.26
CA GLU A 395 -11.70 5.62 26.48
C GLU A 395 -11.81 6.92 27.27
N GLN A 396 -11.71 8.07 26.59
CA GLN A 396 -11.88 9.39 27.19
C GLN A 396 -13.31 9.60 27.73
N LEU A 397 -14.32 9.15 26.99
CA LEU A 397 -15.72 9.26 27.40
C LEU A 397 -16.01 8.45 28.68
N ALA A 398 -15.36 7.30 28.86
CA ALA A 398 -15.53 6.44 30.04
C ALA A 398 -14.96 7.07 31.34
N GLU A 399 -14.06 8.04 31.23
CA GLU A 399 -13.46 8.76 32.36
C GLU A 399 -14.33 9.93 32.85
N ILE A 400 -15.26 10.42 32.03
CA ILE A 400 -16.14 11.54 32.37
C ILE A 400 -17.28 11.06 33.28
N LYS A 401 -17.34 11.55 34.53
CA LYS A 401 -18.44 11.26 35.48
C LYS A 401 -18.89 12.53 36.23
N PRO A 402 -20.19 12.83 36.29
CA PRO A 402 -21.32 12.14 35.65
C PRO A 402 -21.44 12.48 34.15
N LEU A 403 -21.89 11.51 33.33
CA LEU A 403 -22.26 11.77 31.95
C LEU A 403 -23.64 12.46 31.86
N PRO A 404 -23.89 13.32 30.87
CA PRO A 404 -25.20 13.93 30.70
C PRO A 404 -26.30 12.89 30.41
N ASP A 405 -27.41 12.95 31.15
CA ASP A 405 -28.56 12.03 31.01
C ASP A 405 -29.08 11.93 29.56
N ARG A 406 -28.92 12.99 28.76
CA ARG A 406 -29.33 12.98 27.35
C ARG A 406 -28.64 11.91 26.51
N LEU A 407 -27.38 11.57 26.81
CA LEU A 407 -26.61 10.54 26.09
C LEU A 407 -26.94 9.12 26.54
N LEU A 408 -27.51 8.99 27.75
CA LEU A 408 -27.90 7.71 28.34
C LEU A 408 -29.40 7.42 28.13
N SER A 409 -30.20 8.44 27.82
CA SER A 409 -31.65 8.34 27.66
C SER A 409 -32.08 7.67 26.35
N ILE A 410 -32.90 6.62 26.44
CA ILE A 410 -33.58 6.02 25.27
C ILE A 410 -34.79 6.90 24.92
N ARG A 411 -34.68 7.68 23.85
CA ARG A 411 -35.74 8.53 23.30
C ARG A 411 -36.51 7.81 22.19
N LYS A 412 -37.82 8.04 22.05
CA LYS A 412 -38.59 7.51 20.91
C LYS A 412 -38.00 8.04 19.59
N THR A 413 -37.42 7.16 18.76
CA THR A 413 -36.92 7.51 17.43
C THR A 413 -38.07 7.73 16.45
N ASN A 414 -37.94 8.73 15.58
CA ASN A 414 -38.85 8.89 14.44
C ASN A 414 -38.63 7.70 13.47
N PRO A 415 -39.68 7.12 12.83
CA PRO A 415 -39.54 5.88 12.06
C PRO A 415 -38.93 6.16 10.66
N ARG A 416 -37.70 6.67 10.62
CA ARG A 416 -36.87 6.61 9.41
C ARG A 416 -36.30 5.21 9.27
N GLN A 417 -36.30 4.68 8.05
CA GLN A 417 -35.69 3.39 7.74
C GLN A 417 -34.18 3.48 7.96
N LEU A 418 -33.70 2.85 9.03
CA LEU A 418 -32.27 2.78 9.32
C LEU A 418 -31.59 1.83 8.33
N ARG A 419 -30.36 2.17 7.94
CA ARG A 419 -29.48 1.26 7.21
C ARG A 419 -29.16 0.06 8.11
N PRO A 420 -29.29 -1.18 7.60
CA PRO A 420 -28.90 -2.37 8.34
C PRO A 420 -27.43 -2.30 8.78
N GLU A 421 -27.12 -2.89 9.94
CA GLU A 421 -25.73 -3.14 10.36
C GLU A 421 -24.94 -3.83 9.23
N GLY A 422 -23.64 -3.50 9.12
CA GLY A 422 -22.79 -4.01 8.04
C GLY A 422 -23.05 -3.38 6.65
N THR A 423 -23.94 -2.39 6.54
CA THR A 423 -24.13 -1.57 5.32
C THR A 423 -23.89 -0.08 5.53
N ARG A 424 -23.57 0.30 6.78
CA ARG A 424 -23.44 1.68 7.22
C ARG A 424 -22.06 2.22 6.86
N PRO A 425 -21.92 3.37 6.17
CA PRO A 425 -20.63 3.95 5.85
C PRO A 425 -20.09 4.81 7.01
N CYS A 426 -18.78 4.77 7.19
CA CYS A 426 -18.04 5.62 8.11
C CYS A 426 -18.22 7.10 7.73
N PRO A 427 -18.57 8.00 8.67
CA PRO A 427 -18.74 9.42 8.37
C PRO A 427 -17.44 10.11 7.94
N ARG A 428 -16.27 9.58 8.35
CA ARG A 428 -14.95 10.17 8.07
C ARG A 428 -14.38 9.74 6.72
N CYS A 429 -14.45 8.46 6.39
CA CYS A 429 -13.77 7.90 5.20
C CYS A 429 -14.70 7.10 4.26
N SER A 430 -16.00 7.06 4.55
CA SER A 430 -17.03 6.41 3.75
C SER A 430 -16.93 4.88 3.61
N LYS A 431 -15.94 4.23 4.26
CA LYS A 431 -15.85 2.75 4.32
C LYS A 431 -16.98 2.14 5.12
N ILE A 432 -17.44 0.95 4.72
CA ILE A 432 -18.47 0.24 5.46
C ILE A 432 -17.95 -0.15 6.84
N LEU A 433 -18.72 0.19 7.88
CA LEU A 433 -18.46 -0.15 9.25
C LEU A 433 -18.64 -1.66 9.45
N VAL A 434 -17.78 -2.24 10.28
CA VAL A 434 -17.77 -3.67 10.60
C VAL A 434 -18.12 -3.86 12.06
N GLY A 435 -18.87 -4.91 12.37
CA GLY A 435 -19.21 -5.24 13.76
C GLY A 435 -17.96 -5.62 14.57
N THR A 436 -17.78 -5.01 15.73
CA THR A 436 -16.79 -5.34 16.76
C THR A 436 -17.48 -5.59 18.10
N LEU A 437 -16.83 -6.29 19.03
CA LEU A 437 -17.35 -6.48 20.38
C LEU A 437 -16.56 -5.61 21.37
N VAL A 438 -17.26 -4.72 22.07
CA VAL A 438 -16.69 -3.88 23.13
C VAL A 438 -17.46 -4.16 24.41
N LYS A 439 -16.77 -4.72 25.42
CA LYS A 439 -17.37 -5.17 26.69
C LYS A 439 -18.64 -6.03 26.53
N GLY A 440 -18.68 -6.86 25.48
CA GLY A 440 -19.82 -7.75 25.20
C GLY A 440 -20.95 -7.12 24.40
N VAL A 441 -20.89 -5.82 24.10
CA VAL A 441 -21.84 -5.11 23.23
C VAL A 441 -21.26 -5.04 21.82
N ARG A 442 -22.08 -5.35 20.81
CA ARG A 442 -21.67 -5.29 19.41
C ARG A 442 -21.78 -3.85 18.91
N LEU A 443 -20.67 -3.26 18.49
CA LEU A 443 -20.61 -1.90 17.93
C LEU A 443 -20.16 -1.92 16.47
N ASP A 444 -20.43 -0.83 15.76
CA ASP A 444 -19.95 -0.61 14.40
C ASP A 444 -18.59 0.11 14.42
N LEU A 445 -17.53 -0.51 13.89
CA LEU A 445 -16.16 0.01 13.84
C LEU A 445 -15.72 0.33 12.41
N CYS A 446 -15.06 1.46 12.23
CA CYS A 446 -14.35 1.75 10.99
C CYS A 446 -12.95 1.11 10.99
N SER A 447 -12.67 0.29 9.98
CA SER A 447 -11.37 -0.39 9.83
C SER A 447 -10.21 0.52 9.41
N ASP A 448 -10.48 1.77 9.04
CA ASP A 448 -9.45 2.75 8.65
C ASP A 448 -9.17 3.78 9.73
N CYS A 449 -10.17 4.61 10.04
CA CYS A 449 -10.00 5.71 10.99
C CYS A 449 -10.21 5.27 12.43
N GLN A 450 -10.56 3.99 12.66
CA GLN A 450 -10.80 3.40 13.98
C GLN A 450 -11.88 4.11 14.82
N GLY A 451 -12.77 4.87 14.16
CA GLY A 451 -13.94 5.47 14.80
C GLY A 451 -15.06 4.44 15.00
N LEU A 452 -15.86 4.66 16.03
CA LEU A 452 -16.97 3.81 16.46
C LEU A 452 -18.30 4.52 16.24
N TRP A 453 -19.27 3.77 15.73
CA TRP A 453 -20.67 4.13 15.73
C TRP A 453 -21.39 3.31 16.79
N LEU A 454 -22.14 4.02 17.64
CA LEU A 454 -22.98 3.45 18.67
C LEU A 454 -24.44 3.78 18.33
N ASP A 455 -25.26 2.75 18.19
CA ASP A 455 -26.70 2.91 18.11
C ASP A 455 -27.28 3.34 19.46
N GLN A 456 -28.54 3.76 19.42
CA GLN A 456 -29.24 4.25 20.60
C GLN A 456 -29.24 3.20 21.71
N GLY A 457 -28.70 3.57 22.88
CA GLY A 457 -28.70 2.74 24.08
C GLY A 457 -27.43 1.91 24.28
N GLU A 458 -26.62 1.68 23.24
CA GLU A 458 -25.40 0.86 23.32
C GLU A 458 -24.35 1.49 24.26
N LEU A 459 -24.26 2.82 24.30
CA LEU A 459 -23.38 3.52 25.24
C LEU A 459 -23.69 3.18 26.70
N ASN A 460 -24.99 3.08 27.04
CA ASN A 460 -25.41 2.72 28.40
C ASN A 460 -25.07 1.25 28.72
N GLU A 461 -25.07 0.37 27.72
CA GLU A 461 -24.70 -1.04 27.90
C GLU A 461 -23.20 -1.22 28.12
N ILE A 462 -22.36 -0.39 27.50
CA ILE A 462 -20.89 -0.46 27.61
C ILE A 462 -20.37 0.19 28.90
N LEU A 463 -21.15 1.10 29.49
CA LEU A 463 -20.77 1.84 30.70
C LEU A 463 -21.33 1.23 32.00
N LYS A 464 -22.23 0.25 31.91
CA LYS A 464 -22.57 -0.66 33.02
C LYS A 464 -21.37 -1.55 33.34
#